data_AF-A0A7S0QHS8-F1
#
_entry.id   AF-A0A7S0QHS8-F1
#
_cell.length_a   1.000
_cell.length_b   1.000
_cell.length_c   1.000
_cell.angle_alpha   90.00
_cell.angle_beta   90.00
_cell.angle_gamma   90.00
#
_symmetry.space_group_name_H-M   'P 1'
#
loop_
_entity.id
_entity.type
_entity.pdbx_description
1 polymer ?
#
loop_
_entity_poly.entity_id
_entity_poly.type
_entity_poly.pdbx_seq_one_letter_code
_entity_poly.pdbx_strand_id
1 'polypeptide(L)'
;TTKSEGELRDSPPLCAASSEQSPFMTGDFGPSKLRITGLEASTTVADSVYGKDDTITIFFSEDTDQAGYSGSNILSKSEILSMFNFSMSLGATYIGSWILPSMFTITCQDSTSSSPPTI
;
A
#
# COMPACT_ATOMS: atom_id res chain seq x y z
N THR A 1 4.02 28.12 23.93
CA THR A 1 5.45 28.45 23.72
C THR A 1 6.30 27.40 24.41
N THR A 2 6.74 26.39 23.69
CA THR A 2 7.60 25.32 24.22
C THR A 2 9.03 25.85 24.37
N LYS A 3 9.58 25.79 25.60
CA LYS A 3 10.97 26.20 25.88
C LYS A 3 11.94 25.29 25.11
N SER A 4 12.85 25.90 24.37
CA SER A 4 13.67 25.26 23.34
C SER A 4 14.94 24.56 23.85
N GLU A 5 15.32 24.67 25.12
CA GLU A 5 16.70 24.28 25.51
C GLU A 5 16.71 23.60 26.88
N GLY A 6 16.88 22.27 26.87
CA GLY A 6 17.19 21.48 28.06
C GLY A 6 18.69 21.56 28.31
N GLU A 7 19.14 22.59 29.01
CA GLU A 7 20.53 22.76 29.43
C GLU A 7 20.93 21.68 30.46
N LEU A 8 21.25 20.48 30.00
CA LEU A 8 21.83 19.44 30.84
C LEU A 8 23.24 19.88 31.27
N ARG A 9 23.45 20.04 32.59
CA ARG A 9 24.73 20.44 33.20
C ARG A 9 25.18 19.38 34.20
N ASP A 10 26.48 19.11 34.28
CA ASP A 10 27.09 18.38 35.39
C ASP A 10 27.35 19.31 36.60
N SER A 11 27.49 18.72 37.79
CA SER A 11 27.86 19.44 39.01
C SER A 11 29.22 18.89 39.45
N PRO A 12 30.35 19.63 39.42
CA PRO A 12 30.57 21.09 39.30
C PRO A 12 30.77 21.64 37.86
N PRO A 13 30.58 22.96 37.63
CA PRO A 13 30.55 23.57 36.29
C PRO A 13 31.95 23.77 35.68
N LEU A 14 32.47 22.75 34.99
CA LEU A 14 33.74 22.82 34.26
C LEU A 14 33.58 22.95 32.74
N CYS A 15 32.35 22.87 32.20
CA CYS A 15 32.10 22.93 30.75
C CYS A 15 30.95 23.87 30.39
N ALA A 16 31.07 24.58 29.26
CA ALA A 16 30.01 25.41 28.70
C ALA A 16 28.88 24.54 28.12
N ALA A 17 27.65 25.08 28.08
CA ALA A 17 26.51 24.39 27.47
C ALA A 17 26.77 24.11 25.98
N SER A 18 26.52 22.88 25.54
CA SER A 18 26.60 22.52 24.12
C SER A 18 25.43 23.15 23.36
N SER A 19 25.72 24.14 22.51
CA SER A 19 24.76 24.75 21.57
C SER A 19 24.84 24.16 20.16
N GLU A 20 25.61 23.08 20.00
CA GLU A 20 25.87 22.48 18.71
C GLU A 20 24.66 21.63 18.28
N GLN A 21 24.01 22.04 17.18
CA GLN A 21 22.92 21.29 16.59
C GLN A 21 23.51 20.12 15.80
N SER A 22 23.17 18.90 16.20
CA SER A 22 23.59 17.68 15.48
C SER A 22 23.22 17.78 14.00
N PRO A 23 24.12 17.38 13.07
CA PRO A 23 23.78 17.33 11.65
C PRO A 23 22.53 16.46 11.42
N PHE A 24 21.73 16.81 10.41
CA PHE A 24 20.60 15.96 10.01
C PHE A 24 21.12 14.57 9.64
N MET A 25 20.63 13.54 10.33
CA MET A 25 20.93 12.16 10.00
C MET A 25 20.14 11.80 8.73
N THR A 26 20.85 11.62 7.63
CA THR A 26 20.27 11.12 6.39
C THR A 26 20.66 9.65 6.22
N GLY A 27 19.77 8.88 5.61
CA GLY A 27 19.96 7.46 5.37
C GLY A 27 18.80 6.92 4.54
N ASP A 28 19.02 5.78 3.92
CA ASP A 28 17.99 5.00 3.23
C ASP A 28 17.87 3.65 3.96
N PHE A 29 16.65 3.17 4.16
CA PHE A 29 16.41 1.83 4.73
C PHE A 29 16.71 0.71 3.71
N GLY A 30 17.10 1.10 2.50
CA GLY A 30 17.34 0.20 1.39
C GLY A 30 16.03 -0.12 0.64
N PRO A 31 16.14 -0.84 -0.48
CA PRO A 31 14.98 -1.18 -1.30
C PRO A 31 13.99 -2.04 -0.49
N SER A 32 12.71 -1.71 -0.59
CA SER A 32 11.65 -2.50 0.02
C SER A 32 11.70 -3.93 -0.51
N LYS A 33 11.74 -4.92 0.40
CA LYS A 33 11.66 -6.35 0.06
C LYS A 33 10.22 -6.80 -0.21
N LEU A 34 9.27 -5.86 -0.26
CA LEU A 34 7.86 -6.14 -0.54
C LEU A 34 7.72 -6.78 -1.91
N ARG A 35 7.09 -7.95 -1.94
CA ARG A 35 6.77 -8.67 -3.16
C ARG A 35 5.33 -9.15 -3.12
N ILE A 36 4.72 -9.24 -4.29
CA ILE A 36 3.44 -9.94 -4.45
C ILE A 36 3.74 -11.44 -4.35
N THR A 37 3.13 -12.12 -3.38
CA THR A 37 3.30 -13.55 -3.13
C THR A 37 2.38 -14.40 -4.00
N GLY A 38 1.20 -13.87 -4.36
CA GLY A 38 0.24 -14.58 -5.18
C GLY A 38 -0.96 -13.74 -5.59
N LEU A 39 -1.71 -14.29 -6.53
CA LEU A 39 -2.98 -13.78 -7.01
C LEU A 39 -3.97 -14.95 -6.99
N GLU A 40 -5.13 -14.74 -6.38
CA GLU A 40 -6.22 -15.71 -6.36
C GLU A 40 -7.45 -15.09 -7.00
N ALA A 41 -7.99 -15.75 -8.03
CA ALA A 41 -9.25 -15.36 -8.64
C ALA A 41 -10.37 -16.23 -8.07
N SER A 42 -11.46 -15.61 -7.66
CA SER A 42 -12.66 -16.28 -7.18
C SER A 42 -13.87 -15.76 -7.94
N THR A 43 -14.70 -16.68 -8.40
CA THR A 43 -15.96 -16.40 -9.10
C THR A 43 -17.06 -17.29 -8.55
N THR A 44 -18.30 -16.80 -8.64
CA THR A 44 -19.49 -17.60 -8.33
C THR A 44 -19.96 -18.42 -9.52
N VAL A 45 -19.53 -18.07 -10.73
CA VAL A 45 -19.90 -18.73 -11.99
C VAL A 45 -18.63 -19.31 -12.60
N ALA A 46 -18.58 -20.63 -12.75
CA ALA A 46 -17.42 -21.28 -13.34
C ALA A 46 -17.36 -21.05 -14.86
N ASP A 47 -16.79 -19.93 -15.28
CA ASP A 47 -16.45 -19.64 -16.67
C ASP A 47 -15.01 -19.07 -16.79
N SER A 48 -14.57 -18.82 -18.02
CA SER A 48 -13.23 -18.32 -18.33
C SER A 48 -13.22 -16.82 -18.63
N VAL A 49 -14.27 -16.09 -18.27
CA VAL A 49 -14.46 -14.68 -18.60
C VAL A 49 -14.58 -13.89 -17.30
N TYR A 50 -14.19 -12.62 -17.30
CA TYR A 50 -14.51 -11.78 -16.15
C TYR A 50 -16.02 -11.54 -16.11
N GLY A 51 -16.66 -12.01 -15.06
CA GLY A 51 -18.04 -11.77 -14.70
C GLY A 51 -18.21 -10.57 -13.77
N LYS A 52 -19.47 -10.16 -13.62
CA LYS A 52 -19.84 -9.23 -12.56
C LYS A 52 -19.67 -9.93 -11.20
N ASP A 53 -19.08 -9.22 -10.25
CA ASP A 53 -18.80 -9.66 -8.88
C ASP A 53 -17.67 -10.71 -8.76
N ASP A 54 -16.94 -10.97 -9.85
CA ASP A 54 -15.67 -11.70 -9.79
C ASP A 54 -14.66 -10.94 -8.94
N THR A 55 -13.90 -11.69 -8.14
CA THR A 55 -12.90 -11.13 -7.24
C THR A 55 -11.50 -11.62 -7.58
N ILE A 56 -10.54 -10.71 -7.47
CA ILE A 56 -9.11 -11.00 -7.55
C ILE A 56 -8.49 -10.53 -6.24
N THR A 57 -7.95 -11.47 -5.47
CA THR A 57 -7.24 -11.19 -4.23
C THR A 57 -5.73 -11.25 -4.47
N ILE A 58 -5.06 -10.17 -4.10
CA ILE A 58 -3.62 -9.98 -4.21
C ILE A 58 -3.02 -10.16 -2.81
N PHE A 59 -2.03 -11.03 -2.71
CA PHE A 59 -1.30 -11.29 -1.48
C PHE A 59 0.09 -10.65 -1.54
N PHE A 60 0.47 -10.02 -0.44
CA PHE A 60 1.78 -9.41 -0.27
C PHE A 60 2.63 -10.24 0.72
N SER A 61 3.95 -10.15 0.60
CA SER A 61 4.88 -10.87 1.48
C SER A 61 4.92 -10.32 2.91
N GLU A 62 4.51 -9.07 3.09
CA GLU A 62 4.57 -8.31 4.33
C GLU A 62 3.35 -7.37 4.38
N ASP A 63 3.06 -6.83 5.56
CA ASP A 63 2.04 -5.80 5.73
C ASP A 63 2.47 -4.48 5.07
N THR A 64 1.57 -3.91 4.26
CA THR A 64 1.79 -2.63 3.56
C THR A 64 1.23 -1.45 4.34
N ASP A 65 1.60 -0.23 3.95
CA ASP A 65 0.95 1.00 4.40
C ASP A 65 -0.42 1.25 3.76
N GLN A 66 -0.91 0.28 2.97
CA GLN A 66 -2.18 0.31 2.25
C GLN A 66 -2.30 1.52 1.31
N ALA A 67 -1.17 2.08 0.87
CA ALA A 67 -1.07 3.33 0.10
C ALA A 67 -1.80 4.52 0.77
N GLY A 68 -1.93 4.51 2.10
CA GLY A 68 -2.65 5.53 2.86
C GLY A 68 -4.17 5.34 2.91
N TYR A 69 -4.71 4.29 2.31
CA TYR A 69 -6.15 3.99 2.27
C TYR A 69 -6.60 3.01 3.37
N SER A 70 -6.00 3.14 4.55
CA SER A 70 -6.33 2.25 5.66
C SER A 70 -7.78 2.40 6.14
N GLY A 71 -8.37 1.27 6.53
CA GLY A 71 -9.74 1.20 7.05
C GLY A 71 -10.81 1.18 5.96
N SER A 72 -11.28 -0.02 5.59
CA SER A 72 -12.50 -0.35 4.83
C SER A 72 -12.94 0.56 3.67
N ASN A 73 -12.05 1.38 3.13
CA ASN A 73 -12.35 2.29 2.03
C ASN A 73 -12.48 1.49 0.74
N ILE A 74 -13.54 1.80 0.00
CA ILE A 74 -13.76 1.27 -1.34
C ILE A 74 -13.02 2.19 -2.31
N LEU A 75 -12.00 1.65 -2.96
CA LEU A 75 -11.17 2.34 -3.94
C LEU A 75 -11.79 2.22 -5.33
N SER A 76 -11.78 3.33 -6.04
CA SER A 76 -12.18 3.43 -7.43
C SER A 76 -11.07 2.93 -8.38
N LYS A 77 -11.45 2.60 -9.61
CA LYS A 77 -10.51 2.17 -10.66
C LYS A 77 -9.30 3.10 -10.82
N SER A 78 -9.48 4.42 -10.75
CA SER A 78 -8.36 5.38 -10.89
C SER A 78 -7.37 5.30 -9.74
N GLU A 79 -7.84 5.05 -8.52
CA GLU A 79 -6.97 4.89 -7.33
C GLU A 79 -6.25 3.55 -7.38
N ILE A 80 -6.90 2.51 -7.90
CA ILE A 80 -6.24 1.21 -8.09
C ILE A 80 -5.15 1.31 -9.15
N LEU A 81 -5.40 2.01 -10.26
CA LEU A 81 -4.42 2.22 -11.33
C LEU A 81 -3.26 3.14 -10.95
N SER A 82 -3.38 3.95 -9.90
CA SER A 82 -2.23 4.72 -9.39
C SER A 82 -1.28 3.85 -8.58
N MET A 83 -1.76 2.74 -8.01
CA MET A 83 -0.97 1.79 -7.22
C MET A 83 -0.47 0.60 -8.03
N PHE A 84 -1.30 0.09 -8.95
CA PHE A 84 -1.04 -1.14 -9.70
C PHE A 84 -1.02 -0.87 -11.21
N ASN A 85 -0.10 -1.55 -11.89
CA ASN A 85 -0.09 -1.61 -13.35
C ASN A 85 -0.51 -3.02 -13.79
N PHE A 86 -1.63 -3.12 -14.50
CA PHE A 86 -2.13 -4.38 -15.03
C PHE A 86 -1.69 -4.55 -16.49
N SER A 87 -1.16 -5.72 -16.81
CA SER A 87 -0.83 -6.09 -18.20
C SER A 87 -2.07 -6.33 -19.07
N MET A 88 -3.25 -6.53 -18.45
CA MET A 88 -4.51 -6.82 -19.12
C MET A 88 -5.62 -5.95 -18.55
N SER A 89 -6.62 -5.63 -19.38
CA SER A 89 -7.83 -4.94 -18.93
C SER A 89 -8.72 -5.87 -18.12
N LEU A 90 -8.96 -5.54 -16.86
CA LEU A 90 -9.89 -6.27 -15.98
C LEU A 90 -11.37 -5.94 -16.27
N GLY A 91 -11.64 -4.86 -17.02
CA GLY A 91 -12.99 -4.41 -17.34
C GLY A 91 -13.15 -2.89 -17.34
N ALA A 92 -14.36 -2.45 -17.66
CA ALA A 92 -14.75 -1.04 -17.70
C ALA A 92 -14.72 -0.41 -16.30
N THR A 93 -15.32 -1.09 -15.31
CA THR A 93 -15.34 -0.62 -13.92
C THR A 93 -15.06 -1.75 -12.93
N TYR A 94 -14.24 -1.46 -11.94
CA TYR A 94 -13.93 -2.34 -10.82
C TYR A 94 -13.63 -1.48 -9.60
N ILE A 95 -13.87 -2.07 -8.44
CA ILE A 95 -13.60 -1.48 -7.14
C ILE A 95 -12.61 -2.35 -6.39
N GLY A 96 -11.94 -1.79 -5.40
CA GLY A 96 -10.97 -2.53 -4.61
C GLY A 96 -11.03 -2.13 -3.15
N SER A 97 -10.61 -3.02 -2.28
CA SER A 97 -10.53 -2.74 -0.85
C SER A 97 -9.42 -3.56 -0.21
N TRP A 98 -8.82 -2.97 0.83
CA TRP A 98 -7.89 -3.66 1.68
C TRP A 98 -8.66 -4.51 2.68
N ILE A 99 -8.48 -5.83 2.62
CA ILE A 99 -9.06 -6.77 3.61
C ILE A 99 -8.12 -6.86 4.82
N LEU A 100 -6.81 -6.95 4.54
CA LEU A 100 -5.73 -6.92 5.52
C LEU A 100 -4.60 -6.04 4.98
N PRO A 101 -3.65 -5.59 5.81
CA PRO A 101 -2.48 -4.83 5.32
C PRO A 101 -1.65 -5.59 4.28
N SER A 102 -1.71 -6.92 4.29
CA SER A 102 -1.06 -7.83 3.36
C SER A 102 -2.00 -8.45 2.32
N MET A 103 -3.28 -8.03 2.26
CA MET A 103 -4.27 -8.57 1.31
C MET A 103 -5.16 -7.47 0.71
N PHE A 104 -5.10 -7.33 -0.62
CA PHE A 104 -5.94 -6.41 -1.38
C PHE A 104 -6.89 -7.19 -2.27
N THR A 105 -8.18 -6.88 -2.23
CA THR A 105 -9.19 -7.53 -3.08
C THR A 105 -9.76 -6.55 -4.08
N ILE A 106 -9.83 -6.95 -5.34
CA ILE A 106 -10.46 -6.22 -6.43
C ILE A 106 -11.73 -6.97 -6.80
N THR A 107 -12.84 -6.25 -6.91
CA THR A 107 -14.13 -6.78 -7.36
C THR A 107 -14.51 -6.13 -8.69
N CYS A 108 -14.75 -6.96 -9.71
CA CYS A 108 -15.22 -6.50 -11.00
C CYS A 108 -16.70 -6.10 -10.92
N GLN A 109 -17.04 -4.86 -11.32
CA GLN A 109 -18.43 -4.41 -11.37
C GLN A 109 -19.00 -4.46 -12.78
N ASP A 110 -18.16 -4.13 -13.77
CA ASP A 110 -18.48 -4.17 -15.18
C ASP A 110 -17.27 -4.68 -15.97
N SER A 111 -17.42 -5.88 -16.53
CA SER A 111 -16.39 -6.56 -17.31
C SER A 111 -16.39 -6.22 -18.79
N THR A 112 -17.17 -5.22 -19.23
CA THR A 112 -17.15 -4.72 -20.61
C THR A 112 -15.71 -4.35 -21.00
N SER A 113 -15.25 -4.80 -22.17
CA SER A 113 -13.87 -4.63 -22.67
C SER A 113 -12.76 -5.28 -21.82
N SER A 114 -13.12 -6.24 -20.96
CA SER A 114 -12.11 -7.05 -20.28
C SER A 114 -11.38 -7.98 -21.26
N SER A 115 -10.13 -8.32 -20.94
CA SER A 115 -9.30 -9.23 -21.73
C SER A 115 -8.78 -10.32 -20.79
N PRO A 116 -9.58 -11.38 -20.55
CA PRO A 116 -9.17 -12.47 -19.69
C PRO A 116 -7.92 -13.18 -20.26
N PRO A 117 -7.02 -13.66 -19.40
CA PRO A 117 -5.88 -14.44 -19.84
C PRO A 117 -6.35 -15.71 -20.55
N THR A 118 -5.80 -15.97 -21.72
CA THR A 118 -5.99 -17.23 -22.43
C THR A 118 -4.99 -18.25 -21.88
N ILE A 119 -5.49 -19.42 -21.47
CA ILE A 119 -4.66 -20.54 -21.00
C ILE A 119 -4.11 -21.37 -22.16
#